data_AF-A0ABD1DKI8-F1
#
_entry.id   AF-A0ABD1DKI8-F1
#
_cell.length_a   1.000
_cell.length_b   1.000
_cell.length_c   1.000
_cell.angle_alpha   90.00
_cell.angle_beta   90.00
_cell.angle_gamma   90.00
#
_symmetry.space_group_name_H-M   'P 1'
#
loop_
_entity.id
_entity.type
_entity.pdbx_description
1 polymer ?
#
loop_
_entity_poly.entity_id
_entity_poly.type
_entity_poly.pdbx_seq_one_letter_code
_entity_poly.pdbx_strand_id
1 'polypeptide(L)'
;MPPIAQTKSACPNRSRGCTWTFTPADMPLHVTECKFRSYGCIGSQLNVFRCDWNGMQHQIEDHLVNDHDMGELLSYNQCYWIVRFLFYTVSNVTLGMVYFVLICFGRRVEARQYYYEFEIRPQEGGGVRRIKFTEYCVSDCEDLGRIMAEERCAAVSFGKLKRFVHDGIVPFRFIVKRVEKRNEF
;
A
#
# COMPACT_ATOMS: atom_id res chain seq x y z
N MET A 1 2.06 37.91 20.43
CA MET A 1 2.43 36.93 21.48
C MET A 1 3.51 36.02 20.90
N PRO A 2 4.68 35.87 21.55
CA PRO A 2 5.68 34.92 21.10
C PRO A 2 5.20 33.48 21.31
N PRO A 3 5.58 32.50 20.45
CA PRO A 3 5.18 31.11 20.63
C PRO A 3 5.84 30.52 21.88
N ILE A 4 5.04 29.89 22.75
CA ILE A 4 5.55 29.14 23.89
C ILE A 4 6.35 27.96 23.33
N ALA A 5 7.63 27.86 23.69
CA ALA A 5 8.48 26.75 23.31
C ALA A 5 7.88 25.44 23.83
N GLN A 6 7.46 24.55 22.92
CA GLN A 6 6.88 23.27 23.29
C GLN A 6 7.98 22.29 23.72
N THR A 7 7.83 21.70 24.90
CA THR A 7 8.75 20.69 25.43
C THR A 7 8.72 19.44 24.57
N LYS A 8 9.89 18.98 24.12
CA LYS A 8 10.02 17.73 23.37
C LYS A 8 10.02 16.53 24.33
N SER A 9 9.37 15.45 23.95
CA SER A 9 9.36 14.17 24.67
C SER A 9 9.94 13.05 23.80
N ALA A 10 10.44 11.99 24.44
CA ALA A 10 11.00 10.83 23.73
C ALA A 10 9.90 9.98 23.09
N CYS A 11 10.20 9.38 21.94
CA CYS A 11 9.30 8.45 21.28
C CYS A 11 8.92 7.27 22.20
N PRO A 12 7.63 6.85 22.24
CA PRO A 12 7.20 5.67 22.98
C PRO A 12 7.95 4.38 22.60
N ASN A 13 8.41 4.27 21.34
CA ASN A 13 9.18 3.12 20.85
C ASN A 13 10.67 3.19 21.24
N ARG A 14 11.05 3.98 22.26
CA ARG A 14 12.44 4.09 22.72
C ARG A 14 13.02 2.77 23.22
N SER A 15 12.23 1.98 23.93
CA SER A 15 12.61 0.63 24.37
C SER A 15 12.91 -0.33 23.21
N ARG A 16 12.40 -0.03 22.00
CA ARG A 16 12.61 -0.79 20.78
C ARG A 16 13.71 -0.22 19.88
N GLY A 17 14.36 0.87 20.29
CA GLY A 17 15.51 1.46 19.58
C GLY A 17 15.27 2.85 18.98
N CYS A 18 14.09 3.46 19.14
CA CYS A 18 13.88 4.83 18.67
C CYS A 18 14.58 5.84 19.59
N THR A 19 15.52 6.62 19.07
CA THR A 19 16.26 7.64 19.85
C THR A 19 15.73 9.05 19.72
N TRP A 20 14.64 9.25 18.96
CA TRP A 20 14.18 10.58 18.55
C TRP A 20 13.21 11.17 19.58
N THR A 21 13.17 12.50 19.62
CA THR A 21 12.30 13.29 20.49
C THR A 21 11.49 14.28 19.67
N PHE A 22 10.21 14.47 20.01
CA PHE A 22 9.27 15.27 19.25
C PHE A 22 8.44 16.18 20.15
N THR A 23 7.89 17.25 19.57
CA THR A 23 6.85 18.04 20.25
C THR A 23 5.58 17.20 20.38
N PRO A 24 4.63 17.56 21.26
CA PRO A 24 3.33 16.90 21.33
C PRO A 24 2.57 16.94 20.00
N ALA A 25 2.76 17.97 19.18
CA ALA A 25 2.13 18.08 17.87
C ALA A 25 2.72 17.10 16.83
N ASP A 26 4.04 16.87 16.87
CA ASP A 26 4.73 16.02 15.88
C ASP A 26 4.74 14.53 16.27
N MET A 27 4.61 14.22 17.56
CA MET A 27 4.70 12.85 18.07
C MET A 27 3.70 11.88 17.42
N PRO A 28 2.40 12.21 17.25
CA PRO A 28 1.45 11.30 16.61
C PRO A 28 1.86 10.95 15.18
N LEU A 29 2.29 11.94 14.40
CA LEU A 29 2.78 11.72 13.03
C LEU A 29 3.99 10.79 13.03
N HIS A 30 4.97 11.05 13.90
CA HIS A 30 6.13 10.18 14.02
C HIS A 30 5.76 8.74 14.39
N VAL A 31 4.89 8.53 15.39
CA VAL A 31 4.57 7.19 15.89
C VAL A 31 3.95 6.34 14.78
N THR A 32 3.12 6.92 13.91
CA THR A 32 2.56 6.21 12.74
C THR A 32 3.61 5.79 11.71
N GLU A 33 4.76 6.46 11.69
CA GLU A 33 5.85 6.22 10.74
C GLU A 33 7.10 5.63 11.37
N CYS A 34 7.12 5.44 12.69
CA CYS A 34 8.31 5.05 13.41
C CYS A 34 8.78 3.68 12.90
N LYS A 35 10.06 3.57 12.51
CA LYS A 35 10.66 2.30 12.05
C LYS A 35 10.57 1.18 13.11
N PHE A 36 10.44 1.57 14.37
CA PHE A 36 10.35 0.66 15.52
C PHE A 36 8.92 0.47 16.03
N ARG A 37 7.91 0.94 15.29
CA ARG A 37 6.50 0.74 15.63
C ARG A 37 6.12 -0.74 15.57
N SER A 38 5.10 -1.10 16.34
CA SER A 38 4.39 -2.36 16.13
C SER A 38 3.54 -2.27 14.88
N TYR A 39 3.50 -3.37 14.13
CA TYR A 39 2.60 -3.58 13.02
C TYR A 39 1.51 -4.55 13.46
N GLY A 40 0.25 -4.18 13.21
CA GLY A 40 -0.83 -5.16 13.20
C GLY A 40 -0.89 -5.86 11.85
N CYS A 41 -1.61 -6.98 11.78
CA CYS A 41 -1.83 -7.66 10.51
C CYS A 41 -2.51 -6.73 9.49
N ILE A 42 -1.89 -6.54 8.33
CA ILE A 42 -2.41 -5.64 7.29
C ILE A 42 -3.75 -6.15 6.73
N GLY A 43 -3.96 -7.46 6.62
CA GLY A 43 -5.24 -8.01 6.15
C GLY A 43 -6.39 -7.67 7.10
N SER A 44 -6.13 -7.63 8.41
CA SER A 44 -7.11 -7.15 9.39
C SER A 44 -7.33 -5.65 9.30
N GLN A 45 -6.28 -4.85 9.06
CA GLN A 45 -6.43 -3.39 8.86
C GLN A 45 -7.23 -3.06 7.61
N LEU A 46 -7.04 -3.84 6.54
CA LEU A 46 -7.75 -3.72 5.28
C LEU A 46 -9.13 -4.40 5.28
N ASN A 47 -9.52 -5.02 6.39
CA ASN A 47 -10.76 -5.77 6.54
C ASN A 47 -10.94 -6.89 5.49
N VAL A 48 -9.84 -7.53 5.11
CA VAL A 48 -9.81 -8.71 4.22
C VAL A 48 -10.08 -9.98 5.02
N PHE A 49 -9.51 -10.10 6.22
CA PHE A 49 -9.71 -11.22 7.14
C PHE A 49 -9.46 -10.79 8.60
N ARG A 50 -9.94 -11.59 9.56
CA ARG A 50 -9.72 -11.31 10.99
C ARG A 50 -8.39 -11.88 11.44
N CYS A 51 -7.55 -11.04 12.05
CA CYS A 51 -6.26 -11.43 12.59
C CYS A 51 -5.87 -10.47 13.72
N ASP A 52 -5.41 -11.00 14.85
CA ASP A 52 -4.97 -10.24 16.03
C ASP A 52 -3.44 -10.14 16.13
N TRP A 53 -2.71 -10.65 15.13
CA TRP A 53 -1.27 -10.62 15.10
C TRP A 53 -0.71 -9.19 15.25
N ASN A 54 0.35 -9.10 16.06
CA ASN A 54 1.11 -7.89 16.25
C ASN A 54 2.60 -8.20 16.32
N GLY A 55 3.42 -7.47 15.57
CA GLY A 55 4.85 -7.74 15.50
C GLY A 55 5.67 -6.59 14.95
N MET A 56 6.92 -6.89 14.64
CA MET A 56 7.88 -5.98 14.00
C MET A 56 7.80 -6.10 12.48
N GLN A 57 8.28 -5.07 11.77
CA GLN A 57 8.23 -5.01 10.30
C GLN A 57 8.81 -6.26 9.61
N HIS A 58 9.93 -6.78 10.10
CA HIS A 58 10.60 -7.95 9.51
C HIS A 58 9.83 -9.26 9.71
N GLN A 59 8.86 -9.30 10.64
CA GLN A 59 8.05 -10.48 10.94
C GLN A 59 6.76 -10.52 10.11
N ILE A 60 6.45 -9.44 9.38
CA ILE A 60 5.22 -9.33 8.58
C ILE A 60 5.18 -10.44 7.52
N GLU A 61 6.27 -10.62 6.77
CA GLU A 61 6.35 -11.61 5.69
C GLU A 61 6.10 -13.02 6.22
N ASP A 62 6.84 -13.45 7.24
CA ASP A 62 6.67 -14.75 7.87
C ASP A 62 5.24 -14.94 8.41
N HIS A 63 4.68 -13.92 9.04
CA HIS A 63 3.29 -13.96 9.51
C HIS A 63 2.31 -14.22 8.36
N LEU A 64 2.45 -13.50 7.25
CA LEU A 64 1.50 -13.59 6.15
C LEU A 64 1.58 -14.89 5.38
N VAL A 65 2.79 -15.44 5.24
CA VAL A 65 3.00 -16.73 4.55
C VAL A 65 2.52 -17.90 5.39
N ASN A 66 2.71 -17.85 6.71
CA ASN A 66 2.42 -18.99 7.58
C ASN A 66 1.00 -18.98 8.14
N ASP A 67 0.41 -17.80 8.36
CA ASP A 67 -0.87 -17.68 9.06
C ASP A 67 -2.05 -17.36 8.13
N HIS A 68 -1.79 -17.00 6.87
CA HIS A 68 -2.84 -16.63 5.91
C HIS A 68 -2.66 -17.33 4.57
N ASP A 69 -3.77 -17.88 4.05
CA ASP A 69 -3.82 -18.31 2.65
C ASP A 69 -4.07 -17.09 1.76
N MET A 70 -3.00 -16.58 1.17
CA MET A 70 -3.03 -15.37 0.33
C MET A 70 -3.64 -15.64 -1.07
N GLY A 71 -4.00 -16.90 -1.38
CA GLY A 71 -4.69 -17.33 -2.59
C GLY A 71 -3.85 -17.26 -3.88
N GLU A 72 -4.25 -18.05 -4.87
CA GLU A 72 -3.84 -17.85 -6.27
C GLU A 72 -4.70 -16.76 -6.94
N LEU A 73 -4.23 -16.26 -8.10
CA LEU A 73 -4.90 -15.21 -8.87
C LEU A 73 -6.40 -15.46 -9.03
N LEU A 74 -7.19 -14.47 -8.55
CA LEU A 74 -8.58 -14.12 -8.91
C LEU A 74 -9.72 -14.62 -8.00
N SER A 75 -9.94 -13.87 -6.90
CA SER A 75 -11.15 -13.84 -6.08
C SER A 75 -11.26 -12.47 -5.37
N TYR A 76 -12.41 -12.11 -4.81
CA TYR A 76 -12.73 -10.79 -4.24
C TYR A 76 -11.73 -10.36 -3.14
N ASN A 77 -11.16 -9.15 -3.22
CA ASN A 77 -10.12 -8.58 -2.35
C ASN A 77 -8.83 -9.41 -2.22
N GLN A 78 -7.85 -9.21 -3.13
CA GLN A 78 -6.57 -9.96 -3.10
C GLN A 78 -5.34 -9.12 -2.79
N CYS A 79 -4.30 -9.81 -2.35
CA CYS A 79 -3.07 -9.26 -1.81
C CYS A 79 -1.84 -10.09 -2.29
N TYR A 80 -0.85 -9.49 -2.98
CA TYR A 80 0.41 -10.15 -3.37
C TYR A 80 1.63 -9.53 -2.69
N TRP A 81 2.60 -10.38 -2.31
CA TRP A 81 3.77 -9.99 -1.54
C TRP A 81 5.07 -10.04 -2.34
N ILE A 82 5.87 -8.96 -2.25
CA ILE A 82 7.26 -8.92 -2.76
C ILE A 82 8.12 -8.18 -1.73
N VAL A 83 8.76 -8.89 -0.78
CA VAL A 83 9.79 -8.48 0.23
C VAL A 83 9.47 -7.26 1.13
N ARG A 84 8.81 -6.22 0.62
CA ARG A 84 8.34 -4.99 1.28
C ARG A 84 7.06 -4.40 0.68
N PHE A 85 6.50 -5.01 -0.36
CA PHE A 85 5.33 -4.51 -1.06
C PHE A 85 4.16 -5.46 -0.96
N LEU A 86 2.96 -4.90 -0.83
CA LEU A 86 1.68 -5.56 -0.91
C LEU A 86 0.88 -4.97 -2.08
N PHE A 87 0.56 -5.77 -3.09
CA PHE A 87 -0.38 -5.39 -4.14
C PHE A 87 -1.80 -5.70 -3.70
N TYR A 88 -2.57 -4.68 -3.34
CA TYR A 88 -3.93 -4.78 -2.84
C TYR A 88 -4.94 -4.41 -3.93
N THR A 89 -5.91 -5.29 -4.19
CA THR A 89 -7.04 -5.03 -5.09
C THR A 89 -8.32 -4.96 -4.30
N VAL A 90 -9.15 -3.94 -4.54
CA VAL A 90 -10.47 -3.82 -3.92
C VAL A 90 -11.54 -3.34 -4.89
N SER A 91 -12.70 -3.98 -4.84
CA SER A 91 -13.87 -3.62 -5.65
C SER A 91 -14.86 -2.81 -4.82
N ASN A 92 -15.19 -1.61 -5.30
CA ASN A 92 -16.28 -0.80 -4.77
C ASN A 92 -17.50 -0.95 -5.69
N VAL A 93 -18.46 -1.80 -5.28
CA VAL A 93 -19.68 -2.08 -6.05
C VAL A 93 -20.57 -0.86 -6.15
N THR A 94 -20.66 -0.05 -5.10
CA THR A 94 -21.49 1.16 -5.06
C THR A 94 -21.02 2.20 -6.09
N LEU A 95 -19.71 2.39 -6.22
CA LEU A 95 -19.12 3.31 -7.21
C LEU A 95 -18.90 2.66 -8.58
N GLY A 96 -19.00 1.33 -8.67
CA GLY A 96 -18.69 0.59 -9.89
C GLY A 96 -17.21 0.70 -10.30
N MET A 97 -16.31 0.70 -9.31
CA MET A 97 -14.86 0.91 -9.49
C MET A 97 -14.05 -0.24 -8.87
N VAL A 98 -12.95 -0.61 -9.51
CA VAL A 98 -11.89 -1.44 -8.93
C VAL A 98 -10.65 -0.58 -8.74
N TYR A 99 -10.04 -0.67 -7.56
CA TYR A 99 -8.80 0.02 -7.22
C TYR A 99 -7.68 -1.00 -7.06
N PHE A 100 -6.52 -0.68 -7.61
CA PHE A 100 -5.29 -1.45 -7.50
C PHE A 100 -4.23 -0.57 -6.83
N VAL A 101 -3.74 -1.00 -5.69
CA VAL A 101 -2.86 -0.19 -4.82
C VAL A 101 -1.61 -0.99 -4.49
N LEU A 102 -0.43 -0.39 -4.63
CA LEU A 102 0.82 -0.99 -4.16
C LEU A 102 1.23 -0.33 -2.84
N ILE A 103 1.12 -1.07 -1.75
CA ILE A 103 1.42 -0.64 -0.38
C ILE A 103 2.85 -1.06 -0.05
N CYS A 104 3.65 -0.15 0.48
CA CYS A 104 5.01 -0.37 0.95
C CYS A 104 5.02 -0.32 2.48
N PHE A 105 5.58 -1.34 3.13
CA PHE A 105 5.74 -1.34 4.59
C PHE A 105 6.90 -0.43 4.97
N GLY A 106 6.62 0.65 5.69
CA GLY A 106 7.65 1.60 6.11
C GLY A 106 7.15 3.02 6.35
N ARG A 107 7.98 3.99 5.98
CA ARG A 107 7.69 5.43 6.05
C ARG A 107 7.14 5.93 4.72
N ARG A 108 6.32 7.00 4.71
CA ARG A 108 5.88 7.66 3.48
C ARG A 108 7.03 8.09 2.58
N VAL A 109 8.11 8.59 3.16
CA VAL A 109 9.31 9.01 2.40
C VAL A 109 10.07 7.85 1.76
N GLU A 110 9.92 6.62 2.29
CA GLU A 110 10.48 5.41 1.68
C GLU A 110 9.56 4.89 0.58
N ALA A 111 8.25 4.84 0.84
CA ALA A 111 7.25 4.43 -0.15
C ALA A 111 7.30 5.30 -1.41
N ARG A 112 7.43 6.63 -1.26
CA ARG A 112 7.53 7.59 -2.38
C ARG A 112 8.79 7.46 -3.23
N GLN A 113 9.80 6.68 -2.79
CA GLN A 113 10.95 6.35 -3.64
C GLN A 113 10.60 5.29 -4.69
N TYR A 114 9.40 4.74 -4.66
CA TYR A 114 8.95 3.71 -5.58
C TYR A 114 7.65 4.12 -6.25
N TYR A 115 7.51 3.71 -7.49
CA TYR A 115 6.28 3.79 -8.25
C TYR A 115 6.03 2.44 -8.94
N TYR A 116 4.80 2.17 -9.32
CA TYR A 116 4.45 0.97 -10.05
C TYR A 116 3.84 1.34 -11.39
N GLU A 117 4.25 0.60 -12.42
CA GLU A 117 3.60 0.59 -13.72
C GLU A 117 2.62 -0.58 -13.73
N PHE A 118 1.32 -0.28 -13.78
CA PHE A 118 0.24 -1.28 -13.84
C PHE A 118 -0.36 -1.28 -15.24
N GLU A 119 -0.45 -2.46 -15.85
CA GLU A 119 -1.02 -2.64 -17.18
C GLU A 119 -2.08 -3.75 -17.16
N ILE A 120 -3.31 -3.40 -17.53
CA ILE A 120 -4.32 -4.39 -17.90
C ILE A 120 -4.15 -4.65 -19.39
N ARG A 121 -3.91 -5.92 -19.71
CA ARG A 121 -3.65 -6.37 -21.07
C ARG A 121 -4.88 -7.07 -21.63
N PRO A 122 -5.03 -7.13 -22.95
CA PRO A 122 -5.93 -8.10 -23.54
C PRO A 122 -5.32 -9.51 -23.42
N GLN A 123 -6.13 -10.55 -23.59
CA GLN A 123 -5.64 -11.93 -23.72
C GLN A 123 -4.63 -12.05 -24.88
N GLU A 124 -3.70 -13.00 -24.81
CA GLU A 124 -2.73 -13.24 -25.89
C GLU A 124 -3.43 -13.43 -27.24
N GLY A 125 -2.96 -12.70 -28.27
CA GLY A 125 -3.59 -12.65 -29.59
C GLY A 125 -4.82 -11.73 -29.70
N GLY A 126 -5.29 -11.17 -28.59
CA GLY A 126 -6.45 -10.27 -28.56
C GLY A 126 -6.07 -8.79 -28.73
N GLY A 127 -6.53 -8.15 -29.80
CA GLY A 127 -6.67 -6.68 -29.92
C GLY A 127 -5.47 -5.78 -29.58
N VAL A 128 -5.69 -4.46 -29.62
CA VAL A 128 -4.67 -3.43 -29.32
C VAL A 128 -4.95 -2.71 -28.00
N ARG A 129 -6.15 -2.93 -27.44
CA ARG A 129 -6.67 -2.17 -26.29
C ARG A 129 -5.92 -2.59 -25.03
N ARG A 130 -5.43 -1.59 -24.28
CA ARG A 130 -4.72 -1.75 -23.00
C ARG A 130 -5.07 -0.58 -22.08
N ILE A 131 -5.00 -0.80 -20.77
CA ILE A 131 -5.05 0.29 -19.79
C ILE A 131 -3.72 0.30 -19.06
N LYS A 132 -3.08 1.47 -18.96
CA LYS A 132 -1.82 1.64 -18.25
C LYS A 132 -1.93 2.75 -17.22
N PHE A 133 -1.35 2.51 -16.06
CA PHE A 133 -1.20 3.48 -14.98
C PHE A 133 0.25 3.52 -14.52
N THR A 134 0.68 4.69 -14.05
CA THR A 134 1.95 4.89 -13.38
C THR A 134 1.68 5.66 -12.11
N GLU A 135 1.79 5.00 -10.97
CA GLU A 135 1.39 5.58 -9.69
C GLU A 135 2.46 5.35 -8.63
N TYR A 136 2.55 6.27 -7.66
CA TYR A 136 3.46 6.09 -6.54
C TYR A 136 2.98 4.97 -5.61
N CYS A 137 3.94 4.29 -4.99
CA CYS A 137 3.62 3.37 -3.91
C CYS A 137 3.18 4.17 -2.68
N VAL A 138 2.23 3.64 -1.93
CA VAL A 138 1.73 4.25 -0.69
C VAL A 138 2.35 3.57 0.52
N SER A 139 2.43 4.26 1.66
CA SER A 139 2.89 3.65 2.91
C SER A 139 1.75 2.87 3.56
N ASP A 140 2.06 1.82 4.32
CA ASP A 140 1.06 1.07 5.11
C ASP A 140 0.36 1.90 6.19
N CYS A 141 0.90 3.08 6.52
CA CYS A 141 0.30 4.04 7.45
C CYS A 141 -0.51 5.17 6.77
N GLU A 142 -0.70 5.12 5.44
CA GLU A 142 -1.58 6.05 4.71
C GLU A 142 -3.06 5.70 4.88
N ASP A 143 -3.93 6.70 4.76
CA ASP A 143 -5.37 6.50 4.67
C ASP A 143 -5.74 6.02 3.25
N LEU A 144 -5.92 4.71 3.09
CA LEU A 144 -6.27 4.13 1.79
C LEU A 144 -7.66 4.54 1.30
N GLY A 145 -8.61 4.80 2.20
CA GLY A 145 -9.93 5.31 1.84
C GLY A 145 -9.82 6.64 1.11
N ARG A 146 -9.00 7.53 1.66
CA ARG A 146 -8.67 8.81 1.02
C ARG A 146 -7.88 8.65 -0.28
N ILE A 147 -6.89 7.76 -0.32
CA ILE A 147 -6.12 7.47 -1.55
C ILE A 147 -7.05 7.03 -2.69
N MET A 148 -8.01 6.14 -2.41
CA MET A 148 -8.97 5.65 -3.40
C MET A 148 -9.98 6.72 -3.79
N ALA A 149 -10.49 7.50 -2.83
CA ALA A 149 -11.45 8.57 -3.09
C ALA A 149 -10.84 9.70 -3.96
N GLU A 150 -9.55 9.98 -3.80
CA GLU A 150 -8.80 10.95 -4.60
C GLU A 150 -8.21 10.34 -5.89
N GLU A 151 -8.48 9.05 -6.17
CA GLU A 151 -7.92 8.29 -7.30
C GLU A 151 -6.39 8.39 -7.43
N ARG A 152 -5.67 8.49 -6.30
CA ARG A 152 -4.19 8.48 -6.25
C ARG A 152 -3.61 7.06 -6.31
N CYS A 153 -4.24 6.22 -7.13
CA CYS A 153 -3.90 4.83 -7.39
C CYS A 153 -4.55 4.39 -8.71
N ALA A 154 -4.20 3.21 -9.21
CA ALA A 154 -4.81 2.70 -10.44
C ALA A 154 -6.30 2.38 -10.19
N ALA A 155 -7.19 3.19 -10.76
CA ALA A 155 -8.64 3.09 -10.59
C ALA A 155 -9.32 2.82 -11.94
N VAL A 156 -10.12 1.75 -12.02
CA VAL A 156 -10.77 1.32 -13.25
C VAL A 156 -12.25 1.05 -13.01
N SER A 157 -13.11 1.69 -13.81
CA SER A 157 -14.55 1.40 -13.74
C SER A 157 -14.88 -0.01 -14.23
N PHE A 158 -15.91 -0.62 -13.66
CA PHE A 158 -16.40 -1.95 -14.07
C PHE A 158 -16.72 -1.99 -15.56
N GLY A 159 -17.29 -0.91 -16.12
CA GLY A 159 -17.59 -0.81 -17.55
C GLY A 159 -16.33 -0.88 -18.44
N LYS A 160 -15.20 -0.32 -18.00
CA LYS A 160 -13.92 -0.47 -18.68
C LYS A 160 -13.36 -1.88 -18.47
N LEU A 161 -13.39 -2.37 -17.23
CA LEU A 161 -12.79 -3.65 -16.84
C LEU A 161 -13.44 -4.85 -17.53
N LYS A 162 -14.78 -4.85 -17.69
CA LYS A 162 -15.55 -5.91 -18.38
C LYS A 162 -15.03 -6.24 -19.78
N ARG A 163 -14.35 -5.30 -20.45
CA ARG A 163 -13.80 -5.47 -21.80
C ARG A 163 -12.48 -6.26 -21.81
N PHE A 164 -11.93 -6.55 -20.64
CA PHE A 164 -10.67 -7.28 -20.43
C PHE A 164 -10.90 -8.56 -19.62
N VAL A 165 -12.15 -8.86 -19.24
CA VAL A 165 -12.48 -10.10 -18.55
C VAL A 165 -12.57 -11.22 -19.59
N HIS A 166 -11.73 -12.24 -19.44
CA HIS A 166 -11.69 -13.45 -20.25
C HIS A 166 -11.76 -14.64 -19.30
N ASP A 167 -12.76 -15.51 -19.45
CA ASP A 167 -12.98 -16.66 -18.54
C ASP A 167 -13.06 -16.28 -17.05
N GLY A 168 -13.61 -15.09 -16.76
CA GLY A 168 -13.67 -14.54 -15.39
C GLY A 168 -12.36 -13.92 -14.89
N ILE A 169 -11.31 -13.96 -15.71
CA ILE A 169 -9.96 -13.50 -15.40
C ILE A 169 -9.68 -12.15 -16.07
N VAL A 170 -9.11 -11.21 -15.33
CA VAL A 170 -8.53 -9.99 -15.93
C VAL A 170 -7.01 -10.17 -15.97
N PRO A 171 -6.40 -10.33 -17.16
CA PRO A 171 -4.95 -10.41 -17.25
C PRO A 171 -4.33 -9.03 -17.02
N PHE A 172 -3.48 -8.94 -16.01
CA PHE A 172 -2.73 -7.74 -15.70
C PHE A 172 -1.26 -8.05 -15.43
N ARG A 173 -0.44 -7.01 -15.49
CA ARG A 173 0.95 -7.02 -15.07
C ARG A 173 1.21 -5.77 -14.25
N PHE A 174 2.04 -5.89 -13.22
CA PHE A 174 2.65 -4.72 -12.60
C PHE A 174 4.17 -4.86 -12.54
N ILE A 175 4.85 -3.72 -12.50
CA ILE A 175 6.30 -3.63 -12.29
C ILE A 175 6.54 -2.53 -11.27
N VAL A 176 7.25 -2.84 -10.19
CA VAL A 176 7.68 -1.85 -9.21
C VAL A 176 9.04 -1.30 -9.63
N LYS A 177 9.17 0.03 -9.68
CA LYS A 177 10.39 0.74 -10.06
C LYS A 177 10.76 1.74 -8.98
N ARG A 178 12.07 1.97 -8.82
CA ARG A 178 12.58 3.04 -7.96
C ARG A 178 12.62 4.35 -8.76
N VAL A 179 12.22 5.45 -8.12
CA VAL A 179 12.38 6.79 -8.68
C VAL A 179 13.87 7.08 -8.80
N GLU A 180 14.35 7.32 -10.01
CA GLU A 180 15.73 7.77 -10.22
C GLU A 180 15.88 9.15 -9.57
N LYS A 181 16.95 9.35 -8.81
CA LYS A 181 17.31 10.70 -8.35
C LYS A 181 17.61 11.53 -9.59
N ARG A 182 16.83 12.57 -9.87
CA ARG A 182 17.27 13.61 -10.80
C ARG A 182 18.57 14.17 -10.21
N ASN A 183 19.68 13.98 -10.91
CA ASN A 183 20.87 14.77 -10.68
C ASN A 183 20.49 16.20 -11.06
N GLU A 184 20.19 17.01 -10.06
CA GLU A 184 20.15 18.46 -10.23
C GLU A 184 21.60 18.89 -10.48
N PHE A 185 21.88 19.28 -11.72
CA PHE A 185 23.13 19.92 -12.12
C PHE A 185 23.13 21.39 -11.69
#